data_AF-A0AB39ZG20-F1
#
_entry.id   AF-A0AB39ZG20-F1
#
_cell.length_a   1.000
_cell.length_b   1.000
_cell.length_c   1.000
_cell.angle_alpha   90.00
_cell.angle_beta   90.00
_cell.angle_gamma   90.00
#
_symmetry.space_group_name_H-M   'P 1'
#
loop_
_entity.id
_entity.type
_entity.pdbx_description
1 polymer ?
#
loop_
_entity_poly.entity_id
_entity_poly.type
_entity_poly.pdbx_seq_one_letter_code
_entity_poly.pdbx_strand_id
1 'polypeptide(L)'
;MLQPKRVHRIRQRLAHFTLKATLYVSWVLGLFPFTFDLRKRKLHRSKWLLAYGLVLNISLMVLALLPSTDDHNSVKVEVFERNPLVKEVEELVEVISLITTIITHWRTFWNSKELLAALNECLMLEDRHFSKLILGECRQFDRYVIEKGLVVIMEIGSSLVIYFGIPDSKVVFHEAVCIYIVQLEVLMVIMHFHLAVIYIYRFVWIINGQLLDMASKLKRGEIVDPERIQKLLWLYGRLLDINSRLAAIYDIQVTFFMATLLSANIIVGHVLVICWINIKRFSLVVMILLFPQALIINFWDLWLGIASCDLAESTGQKTSMILKLFNDIEGMDKELEKRVTEFTFFCSHRRLRIRHLGLFDINYEMGFHMIITNILYVHFLVQFDYMNLKFKSD
;
A
#
# COMPACT_ATOMS: atom_id res chain seq x y z
N MET A 1 -12.46 -0.44 -35.78
CA MET A 1 -12.61 0.36 -34.54
C MET A 1 -13.77 -0.19 -33.70
N LEU A 2 -13.51 -1.16 -32.80
CA LEU A 2 -14.56 -1.84 -32.00
C LEU A 2 -14.06 -2.31 -30.62
N GLN A 3 -13.05 -1.66 -30.02
CA GLN A 3 -12.35 -2.18 -28.83
C GLN A 3 -12.49 -1.45 -27.47
N PRO A 4 -13.05 -0.22 -27.31
CA PRO A 4 -13.04 0.42 -25.98
C PRO A 4 -13.91 -0.34 -24.96
N LYS A 5 -15.09 -0.84 -25.37
CA LYS A 5 -16.00 -1.59 -24.46
C LYS A 5 -15.42 -2.92 -23.98
N ARG A 6 -14.56 -3.59 -24.77
CA ARG A 6 -14.00 -4.92 -24.42
C ARG A 6 -12.87 -4.79 -23.41
N VAL A 7 -11.93 -3.86 -23.63
CA VAL A 7 -10.81 -3.59 -22.73
C VAL A 7 -11.32 -3.13 -21.35
N HIS A 8 -12.37 -2.31 -21.33
CA HIS A 8 -12.99 -1.86 -20.07
C HIS A 8 -13.60 -3.01 -19.27
N ARG A 9 -14.34 -3.91 -19.93
CA ARG A 9 -14.94 -5.08 -19.27
C ARG A 9 -13.88 -6.04 -18.72
N ILE A 10 -12.75 -6.20 -19.42
CA ILE A 10 -11.63 -7.05 -18.95
C ILE A 10 -11.01 -6.44 -17.69
N ARG A 11 -10.72 -5.13 -17.70
CA ARG A 11 -10.12 -4.44 -16.54
C ARG A 11 -11.00 -4.55 -15.29
N GLN A 12 -12.30 -4.27 -15.41
CA GLN A 12 -13.23 -4.41 -14.28
C GLN A 12 -13.29 -5.84 -13.75
N ARG A 13 -13.28 -6.85 -14.63
CA ARG A 13 -13.25 -8.25 -14.22
C ARG A 13 -11.96 -8.58 -13.47
N LEU A 14 -10.82 -8.08 -13.95
CA LEU A 14 -9.53 -8.27 -13.28
C LEU A 14 -9.51 -7.59 -11.91
N ALA A 15 -9.94 -6.33 -11.80
CA ALA A 15 -10.02 -5.63 -10.52
C ALA A 15 -10.93 -6.37 -9.53
N HIS A 16 -12.10 -6.83 -9.99
CA HIS A 16 -13.02 -7.62 -9.16
C HIS A 16 -12.44 -8.98 -8.74
N PHE A 17 -11.72 -9.63 -9.65
CA PHE A 17 -10.99 -10.85 -9.36
C PHE A 17 -9.91 -10.60 -8.29
N THR A 18 -9.10 -9.56 -8.44
CA THR A 18 -8.07 -9.17 -7.47
C THR A 18 -8.67 -8.87 -6.10
N LEU A 19 -9.79 -8.16 -6.02
CA LEU A 19 -10.49 -7.90 -4.76
C LEU A 19 -10.99 -9.19 -4.10
N LYS A 20 -11.57 -10.11 -4.87
CA LYS A 20 -12.01 -11.41 -4.37
C LYS A 20 -10.84 -12.27 -3.90
N ALA A 21 -9.78 -12.35 -4.71
CA ALA A 21 -8.58 -13.08 -4.36
C ALA A 21 -7.97 -12.53 -3.07
N THR A 22 -7.88 -11.21 -2.95
CA THR A 22 -7.41 -10.52 -1.73
C THR A 22 -8.22 -10.92 -0.50
N LEU A 23 -9.55 -10.91 -0.60
CA LEU A 23 -10.43 -11.32 0.50
C LEU A 23 -10.24 -12.80 0.87
N TYR A 24 -10.24 -13.70 -0.11
CA TYR A 24 -10.11 -15.14 0.15
C TYR A 24 -8.74 -15.50 0.72
N VAL A 25 -7.66 -14.96 0.16
CA VAL A 25 -6.31 -15.15 0.70
C VAL A 25 -6.23 -14.65 2.14
N SER A 26 -6.81 -13.48 2.43
CA SER A 26 -6.83 -12.94 3.80
C SER A 26 -7.64 -13.77 4.79
N TRP A 27 -8.69 -14.46 4.32
CA TRP A 27 -9.43 -15.43 5.14
C TRP A 27 -8.62 -16.69 5.41
N VAL A 28 -7.95 -17.23 4.38
CA VAL A 28 -7.09 -18.41 4.50
C VAL A 28 -5.93 -18.14 5.47
N LEU A 29 -5.31 -16.96 5.37
CA LEU A 29 -4.24 -16.52 6.27
C LEU A 29 -4.74 -16.05 7.65
N GLY A 30 -6.06 -16.07 7.90
CA GLY A 30 -6.62 -15.68 9.19
C GLY A 30 -6.42 -14.20 9.56
N LEU A 31 -6.05 -13.34 8.60
CA LEU A 31 -5.83 -11.90 8.79
C LEU A 31 -7.14 -11.10 8.85
N PHE A 32 -8.20 -11.62 8.23
CA PHE A 32 -9.48 -10.94 8.13
C PHE A 32 -10.56 -11.69 8.92
N PRO A 33 -10.69 -11.47 10.25
CA PRO A 33 -11.60 -12.23 11.12
C PRO A 33 -13.06 -11.78 11.01
N PHE A 34 -13.50 -11.42 9.80
CA PHE A 34 -14.83 -10.87 9.54
C PHE A 34 -15.59 -11.72 8.53
N THR A 35 -16.85 -11.99 8.83
CA THR A 35 -17.81 -12.64 7.94
C THR A 35 -18.83 -11.61 7.46
N PHE A 36 -19.21 -11.69 6.19
CA PHE A 36 -20.19 -10.77 5.61
C PHE A 36 -21.62 -11.32 5.72
N ASP A 37 -22.51 -10.59 6.39
CA ASP A 37 -23.94 -10.88 6.42
C ASP A 37 -24.62 -10.21 5.22
N LEU A 38 -24.98 -11.02 4.22
CA LEU A 38 -25.68 -10.59 3.01
C LEU A 38 -27.05 -9.94 3.30
N ARG A 39 -27.75 -10.36 4.36
CA ARG A 39 -29.08 -9.84 4.69
C ARG A 39 -28.99 -8.45 5.29
N LYS A 40 -28.00 -8.21 6.14
CA LYS A 40 -27.79 -6.92 6.81
C LYS A 40 -26.83 -6.00 6.08
N ARG A 41 -26.13 -6.49 5.04
CA ARG A 41 -25.03 -5.82 4.34
C ARG A 41 -23.99 -5.27 5.31
N LYS A 42 -23.66 -6.06 6.33
CA LYS A 42 -22.72 -5.70 7.40
C LYS A 42 -21.73 -6.82 7.65
N LEU A 43 -20.52 -6.45 7.98
CA LEU A 43 -19.49 -7.32 8.49
C LEU A 43 -19.73 -7.60 9.97
N HIS A 44 -19.52 -8.85 10.35
CA HIS A 44 -19.54 -9.32 11.73
C HIS A 44 -18.19 -9.97 12.08
N ARG A 45 -17.72 -9.73 13.30
CA ARG A 45 -16.52 -10.39 13.81
C ARG A 45 -16.84 -11.83 14.17
N SER A 46 -16.12 -12.77 13.58
CA SER A 46 -16.22 -14.19 13.92
C SER A 46 -15.18 -14.54 14.99
N LYS A 47 -15.64 -15.09 16.12
CA LYS A 47 -14.73 -15.57 17.18
C LYS A 47 -13.88 -16.75 16.70
N TRP A 48 -14.44 -17.61 15.85
CA TRP A 48 -13.75 -18.76 15.28
C TRP A 48 -12.64 -18.35 14.32
N LEU A 49 -12.91 -17.43 13.40
CA LEU A 49 -11.86 -16.93 12.49
C LEU A 49 -10.75 -16.20 13.23
N LEU A 50 -11.08 -15.54 14.34
CA LEU A 50 -10.08 -14.88 15.17
C LEU A 50 -9.20 -15.87 15.93
N ALA A 51 -9.79 -16.90 16.54
CA ALA A 51 -9.04 -17.95 17.21
C ALA A 51 -8.15 -18.71 16.21
N TYR A 52 -8.72 -19.05 15.04
CA TYR A 52 -7.99 -19.65 13.92
C TYR A 52 -6.80 -18.79 13.49
N GLY A 53 -7.03 -17.52 13.19
CA GLY A 53 -5.97 -16.61 12.76
C GLY A 53 -4.89 -16.44 13.83
N LEU A 54 -5.27 -16.34 15.10
CA LEU A 54 -4.29 -16.20 16.18
C LEU A 54 -3.41 -17.46 16.33
N VAL A 55 -4.01 -18.65 16.28
CA VAL A 55 -3.28 -19.92 16.35
C VAL A 55 -2.37 -20.10 15.13
N LEU A 56 -2.89 -19.83 13.92
CA LEU A 56 -2.14 -19.95 12.68
C LEU A 56 -0.91 -19.02 12.68
N ASN A 57 -1.12 -17.73 12.94
CA ASN A 57 -0.05 -16.74 12.89
C ASN A 57 1.01 -17.00 13.97
N ILE A 58 0.62 -17.35 15.20
CA ILE A 58 1.60 -17.72 16.24
C ILE A 58 2.39 -18.95 15.82
N SER A 59 1.73 -19.97 15.26
CA SER A 59 2.42 -21.18 14.79
C SER A 59 3.41 -20.88 13.68
N LEU A 60 3.03 -20.05 12.71
CA LEU A 60 3.91 -19.62 11.61
C LEU A 60 5.09 -18.81 12.12
N MET A 61 4.89 -17.90 13.07
CA MET A 61 5.99 -17.14 13.68
C MET A 61 6.95 -18.05 14.46
N VAL A 62 6.44 -19.00 15.23
CA VAL A 62 7.29 -19.96 15.95
C VAL A 62 8.08 -20.82 14.97
N LEU A 63 7.43 -21.34 13.92
CA LEU A 63 8.09 -22.15 12.90
C LEU A 63 9.15 -21.36 12.12
N ALA A 64 8.91 -20.07 11.85
CA ALA A 64 9.88 -19.19 11.20
C ALA A 64 11.06 -18.80 12.10
N LEU A 65 10.93 -18.91 13.43
CA LEU A 65 11.96 -18.60 14.42
C LEU A 65 12.72 -19.84 14.92
N LEU A 66 12.28 -21.05 14.56
CA LEU A 66 13.03 -22.26 14.90
C LEU A 66 14.39 -22.20 14.22
N PRO A 67 15.48 -22.57 14.92
CA PRO A 67 16.82 -22.47 14.39
C PRO A 67 16.91 -23.30 13.12
N SER A 68 17.20 -22.61 12.02
CA SER A 68 17.50 -23.24 10.74
C SER A 68 18.71 -24.14 10.91
N THR A 69 18.68 -25.29 10.25
CA THR A 69 19.90 -25.96 9.81
C THR A 69 20.53 -25.11 8.71
N ASP A 70 21.09 -23.95 9.09
CA ASP A 70 21.73 -23.00 8.18
C ASP A 70 23.09 -23.56 7.75
N ASP A 71 23.05 -24.53 6.84
CA ASP A 71 24.25 -25.11 6.27
C ASP A 71 24.56 -24.40 4.94
N HIS A 72 25.40 -23.36 5.05
CA HIS A 72 26.32 -22.88 4.03
C HIS A 72 25.70 -22.45 2.68
N ASN A 73 25.01 -21.29 2.65
CA ASN A 73 24.80 -20.55 1.40
C ASN A 73 26.15 -20.01 0.88
N SER A 74 26.71 -20.61 -0.18
CA SER A 74 28.02 -20.24 -0.76
C SER A 74 28.14 -18.75 -1.11
N VAL A 75 27.06 -18.14 -1.59
CA VAL A 75 26.98 -16.69 -1.87
C VAL A 75 26.97 -15.84 -0.60
N LYS A 76 26.26 -16.27 0.47
CA LYS A 76 26.27 -15.58 1.76
C LYS A 76 27.67 -15.64 2.37
N VAL A 77 28.31 -16.82 2.36
CA VAL A 77 29.67 -17.00 2.89
C VAL A 77 30.66 -16.12 2.11
N GLU A 78 30.64 -16.13 0.78
CA GLU A 78 31.61 -15.38 -0.02
C GLU A 78 31.43 -13.85 0.02
N VAL A 79 30.19 -13.37 0.18
CA VAL A 79 29.89 -11.93 0.30
C VAL A 79 30.07 -11.43 1.74
N PHE A 80 29.64 -12.19 2.75
CA PHE A 80 29.66 -11.78 4.16
C PHE A 80 31.00 -12.01 4.87
N GLU A 81 31.78 -13.02 4.49
CA GLU A 81 33.16 -13.15 5.00
C GLU A 81 34.05 -12.01 4.48
N ARG A 82 33.76 -11.50 3.28
CA ARG A 82 34.57 -10.46 2.64
C ARG A 82 34.18 -9.06 3.08
N ASN A 83 32.91 -8.84 3.44
CA ASN A 83 32.42 -7.54 3.85
C ASN A 83 31.57 -7.60 5.14
N PRO A 84 32.19 -7.37 6.33
CA PRO A 84 31.48 -7.42 7.61
C PRO A 84 30.38 -6.36 7.70
N LEU A 85 30.49 -5.25 6.96
CA LEU A 85 29.45 -4.22 6.91
C LEU A 85 28.14 -4.78 6.35
N VAL A 86 28.19 -5.61 5.31
CA VAL A 86 26.98 -6.16 4.68
C VAL A 86 26.28 -7.11 5.65
N LYS A 87 27.04 -7.88 6.43
CA LYS A 87 26.52 -8.77 7.46
C LYS A 87 25.77 -8.00 8.56
N GLU A 88 26.37 -6.94 9.10
CA GLU A 88 25.75 -6.09 10.13
C GLU A 88 24.46 -5.42 9.62
N VAL A 89 24.46 -4.96 8.36
CA VAL A 89 23.27 -4.34 7.75
C VAL A 89 22.17 -5.38 7.47
N GLU A 90 22.52 -6.60 7.05
CA GLU A 90 21.56 -7.70 6.88
C GLU A 90 20.90 -8.07 8.22
N GLU A 91 21.70 -8.27 9.27
CA GLU A 91 21.19 -8.60 10.61
C GLU A 91 20.22 -7.53 11.12
N LEU A 92 20.54 -6.25 10.91
CA LEU A 92 19.66 -5.14 11.26
C LEU A 92 18.32 -5.21 10.49
N VAL A 93 18.34 -5.58 9.22
CA VAL A 93 17.12 -5.71 8.41
C VAL A 93 16.31 -6.94 8.78
N GLU A 94 16.95 -8.05 9.12
CA GLU A 94 16.27 -9.23 9.67
C GLU A 94 15.55 -8.88 10.98
N VAL A 95 16.21 -8.15 11.88
CA VAL A 95 15.61 -7.65 13.12
C VAL A 95 14.43 -6.72 12.86
N ILE A 96 14.57 -5.74 11.95
CA ILE A 96 13.46 -4.85 11.57
C ILE A 96 12.29 -5.64 10.98
N SER A 97 12.57 -6.62 10.12
CA SER A 97 11.56 -7.44 9.46
C SER A 97 10.81 -8.32 10.46
N LEU A 98 11.51 -8.90 11.43
CA LEU A 98 10.91 -9.66 12.52
C LEU A 98 10.01 -8.77 13.39
N ILE A 99 10.51 -7.61 13.82
CA ILE A 99 9.73 -6.64 14.59
C ILE A 99 8.48 -6.20 13.81
N THR A 100 8.63 -5.90 12.53
CA THR A 100 7.54 -5.54 11.62
C THR A 100 6.48 -6.63 11.58
N THR A 101 6.89 -7.89 11.48
CA THR A 101 5.99 -9.04 11.45
C THR A 101 5.23 -9.17 12.76
N ILE A 102 5.91 -9.12 13.91
CA ILE A 102 5.28 -9.24 15.24
C ILE A 102 4.25 -8.14 15.44
N ILE A 103 4.64 -6.90 15.16
CA ILE A 103 3.78 -5.72 15.31
C ILE A 103 2.58 -5.83 14.37
N THR A 104 2.78 -6.27 13.14
CA THR A 104 1.73 -6.42 12.13
C THR A 104 0.66 -7.41 12.59
N HIS A 105 1.07 -8.57 13.09
CA HIS A 105 0.13 -9.56 13.62
C HIS A 105 -0.61 -9.04 14.84
N TRP A 106 0.12 -8.51 15.83
CA TRP A 106 -0.47 -7.97 17.05
C TRP A 106 -1.51 -6.88 16.77
N ARG A 107 -1.16 -5.89 15.94
CA ARG A 107 -2.03 -4.75 15.60
C ARG A 107 -3.29 -5.19 14.87
N THR A 108 -3.19 -6.15 13.96
CA THR A 108 -4.33 -6.69 13.20
C THR A 108 -5.41 -7.24 14.15
N PHE A 109 -5.00 -7.96 15.20
CA PHE A 109 -5.95 -8.49 16.18
C PHE A 109 -6.46 -7.43 17.17
N TRP A 110 -5.58 -6.57 17.66
CA TRP A 110 -5.92 -5.54 18.65
C TRP A 110 -6.95 -4.53 18.11
N ASN A 111 -6.68 -3.98 16.91
CA ASN A 111 -7.52 -2.95 16.29
C ASN A 111 -8.73 -3.51 15.53
N SER A 112 -8.94 -4.83 15.53
CA SER A 112 -10.00 -5.49 14.74
C SER A 112 -11.42 -4.97 14.99
N LYS A 113 -11.75 -4.48 16.19
CA LYS A 113 -13.08 -3.86 16.46
C LYS A 113 -13.25 -2.52 15.76
N GLU A 114 -12.22 -1.69 15.82
CA GLU A 114 -12.23 -0.36 15.23
C GLU A 114 -12.20 -0.45 13.70
N LEU A 115 -11.38 -1.38 13.17
CA LEU A 115 -11.37 -1.72 11.75
C LEU A 115 -12.75 -2.18 11.26
N LEU A 116 -13.41 -3.06 12.02
CA LEU A 116 -14.77 -3.50 11.68
C LEU A 116 -15.76 -2.34 11.62
N ALA A 117 -15.69 -1.41 12.58
CA ALA A 117 -16.57 -0.25 12.62
C ALA A 117 -16.32 0.67 11.41
N ALA A 118 -15.06 0.95 11.07
CA ALA A 118 -14.70 1.75 9.91
C ALA A 118 -15.15 1.09 8.58
N LEU A 119 -14.90 -0.20 8.40
CA LEU A 119 -15.30 -0.93 7.19
C LEU A 119 -16.82 -1.02 7.02
N ASN A 120 -17.56 -1.25 8.12
CA ASN A 120 -19.02 -1.23 8.09
C ASN A 120 -19.58 0.14 7.71
N GLU A 121 -18.92 1.20 8.15
CA GLU A 121 -19.29 2.55 7.77
C GLU A 121 -19.04 2.80 6.28
N CYS A 122 -17.88 2.39 5.75
CA CYS A 122 -17.58 2.43 4.31
C CYS A 122 -18.65 1.70 3.50
N LEU A 123 -19.00 0.47 3.87
CA LEU A 123 -20.01 -0.35 3.18
C LEU A 123 -21.40 0.31 3.22
N MET A 124 -21.76 0.91 4.36
CA MET A 124 -23.01 1.64 4.51
C MET A 124 -23.06 2.88 3.61
N LEU A 125 -21.95 3.65 3.56
CA LEU A 125 -21.84 4.81 2.68
C LEU A 125 -21.92 4.42 1.21
N GLU A 126 -21.22 3.34 0.81
CA GLU A 126 -21.26 2.82 -0.55
C GLU A 126 -22.68 2.45 -0.96
N ASP A 127 -23.36 1.65 -0.13
CA ASP A 127 -24.67 1.12 -0.46
C ASP A 127 -25.78 2.19 -0.47
N ARG A 128 -25.82 3.05 0.56
CA ARG A 128 -26.92 4.00 0.73
C ARG A 128 -26.77 5.27 -0.11
N HIS A 129 -25.53 5.70 -0.34
CA HIS A 129 -25.24 7.01 -0.91
C HIS A 129 -24.47 6.90 -2.23
N PHE A 130 -23.28 6.31 -2.22
CA PHE A 130 -22.40 6.39 -3.39
C PHE A 130 -22.91 5.58 -4.58
N SER A 131 -23.54 4.42 -4.36
CA SER A 131 -24.15 3.60 -5.42
C SER A 131 -25.12 4.38 -6.31
N LYS A 132 -25.83 5.36 -5.72
CA LYS A 132 -26.81 6.22 -6.41
C LYS A 132 -26.19 7.45 -7.06
N LEU A 133 -24.96 7.81 -6.67
CA LEU A 133 -24.25 9.01 -7.11
C LEU A 133 -23.22 8.71 -8.20
N ILE A 134 -23.11 7.46 -8.68
CA ILE A 134 -22.16 7.09 -9.73
C ILE A 134 -22.58 7.75 -11.05
N LEU A 135 -21.78 8.72 -11.52
CA LEU A 135 -21.95 9.35 -12.83
C LEU A 135 -21.15 8.64 -13.94
N GLY A 136 -20.16 7.84 -13.57
CA GLY A 136 -19.30 7.14 -14.53
C GLY A 136 -18.33 6.18 -13.85
N GLU A 137 -17.60 5.42 -14.67
CA GLU A 137 -16.63 4.42 -14.21
C GLU A 137 -15.30 5.08 -13.80
N CYS A 138 -14.79 4.74 -12.61
CA CYS A 138 -13.51 5.23 -12.12
C CYS A 138 -12.36 4.37 -12.64
N ARG A 139 -11.74 4.78 -13.76
CA ARG A 139 -10.66 4.00 -14.41
C ARG A 139 -9.39 3.87 -13.54
N GLN A 140 -9.08 4.91 -12.77
CA GLN A 140 -7.91 4.91 -11.90
C GLN A 140 -8.08 3.93 -10.74
N PHE A 141 -9.28 3.81 -10.16
CA PHE A 141 -9.57 2.80 -9.14
C PHE A 141 -9.22 1.39 -9.62
N ASP A 142 -9.76 0.96 -10.77
CA ASP A 142 -9.49 -0.38 -11.30
C ASP A 142 -7.99 -0.61 -11.53
N ARG A 143 -7.29 0.41 -12.03
CA ARG A 143 -5.87 0.35 -12.37
C ARG A 143 -5.00 0.12 -11.14
N TYR A 144 -5.18 0.92 -10.09
CA TYR A 144 -4.38 0.81 -8.86
C TYR A 144 -4.64 -0.52 -8.14
N VAL A 145 -5.89 -0.99 -8.11
CA VAL A 145 -6.24 -2.31 -7.56
C VAL A 145 -5.50 -3.44 -8.29
N ILE A 146 -5.47 -3.40 -9.62
CA ILE A 146 -4.77 -4.41 -10.43
C ILE A 146 -3.26 -4.29 -10.25
N GLU A 147 -2.70 -3.09 -10.31
CA GLU A 147 -1.26 -2.85 -10.15
C GLU A 147 -0.78 -3.35 -8.78
N LYS A 148 -1.48 -3.06 -7.68
CA LYS A 148 -1.06 -3.53 -6.35
C LYS A 148 -1.17 -5.05 -6.23
N GLY A 149 -2.25 -5.64 -6.73
CA GLY A 149 -2.38 -7.10 -6.77
C GLY A 149 -1.27 -7.78 -7.59
N LEU A 150 -0.86 -7.17 -8.70
CA LEU A 150 0.24 -7.66 -9.52
C LEU A 150 1.57 -7.56 -8.77
N VAL A 151 1.83 -6.44 -8.10
CA VAL A 151 3.06 -6.24 -7.32
C VAL A 151 3.19 -7.28 -6.20
N VAL A 152 2.13 -7.57 -5.46
CA VAL A 152 2.15 -8.64 -4.44
C VAL A 152 2.55 -10.01 -5.04
N ILE A 153 2.01 -10.35 -6.21
CA ILE A 153 2.37 -11.61 -6.91
C ILE A 153 3.82 -11.57 -7.37
N MET A 154 4.27 -10.45 -7.94
CA MET A 154 5.64 -10.27 -8.41
C MET A 154 6.64 -10.32 -7.27
N GLU A 155 6.32 -9.78 -6.09
CA GLU A 155 7.20 -9.77 -4.93
C GLU A 155 7.44 -11.19 -4.39
N ILE A 156 6.37 -11.96 -4.19
CA ILE A 156 6.49 -13.39 -3.84
C ILE A 156 7.22 -14.17 -4.92
N GLY A 157 6.91 -13.94 -6.19
CA GLY A 157 7.59 -14.58 -7.32
C GLY A 157 9.08 -14.25 -7.37
N SER A 158 9.43 -12.99 -7.11
CA SER A 158 10.81 -12.48 -7.06
C SER A 158 11.59 -13.15 -5.94
N SER A 159 11.02 -13.22 -4.74
CA SER A 159 11.66 -13.85 -3.60
C SER A 159 11.86 -15.35 -3.81
N LEU A 160 10.90 -16.06 -4.41
CA LEU A 160 11.06 -17.47 -4.80
C LEU A 160 12.17 -17.67 -5.84
N VAL A 161 12.23 -16.79 -6.84
CA VAL A 161 13.28 -16.84 -7.89
C VAL A 161 14.67 -16.62 -7.28
N ILE A 162 14.82 -15.72 -6.30
CA ILE A 162 16.08 -15.54 -5.58
C ILE A 162 16.44 -16.80 -4.79
N TYR A 163 15.48 -17.37 -4.06
CA TYR A 163 15.73 -18.53 -3.20
C TYR A 163 16.12 -19.79 -3.98
N PHE A 164 15.41 -20.11 -5.07
CA PHE A 164 15.76 -21.24 -5.94
C PHE A 164 16.90 -20.94 -6.91
N GLY A 165 17.20 -19.67 -7.17
CA GLY A 165 18.22 -19.23 -8.11
C GLY A 165 19.65 -19.26 -7.57
N ILE A 166 19.83 -19.38 -6.25
CA ILE A 166 21.16 -19.47 -5.62
C ILE A 166 21.64 -20.94 -5.66
N PRO A 167 22.74 -21.25 -6.37
CA PRO A 167 23.31 -22.60 -6.42
C PRO A 167 23.87 -23.04 -5.05
N ASP A 168 23.82 -24.34 -4.77
CA ASP A 168 24.28 -25.02 -3.55
C ASP A 168 23.46 -24.85 -2.25
N SER A 169 22.28 -24.22 -2.30
CA SER A 169 21.41 -24.18 -1.11
C SER A 169 20.83 -25.56 -0.81
N LYS A 170 21.03 -26.07 0.41
CA LYS A 170 20.25 -27.22 0.91
C LYS A 170 18.81 -26.75 1.10
N VAL A 171 17.98 -26.96 0.08
CA VAL A 171 16.59 -26.49 0.06
C VAL A 171 15.78 -27.19 1.14
N VAL A 172 15.58 -26.54 2.28
CA VAL A 172 14.58 -26.96 3.27
C VAL A 172 13.24 -26.36 2.85
N PHE A 173 12.55 -27.08 1.96
CA PHE A 173 11.29 -26.63 1.35
C PHE A 173 10.24 -26.15 2.37
N HIS A 174 10.17 -26.80 3.54
CA HIS A 174 9.21 -26.44 4.59
C HIS A 174 9.47 -25.07 5.21
N GLU A 175 10.73 -24.72 5.50
CA GLU A 175 11.10 -23.44 6.09
C GLU A 175 10.83 -22.29 5.11
N ALA A 176 11.22 -22.47 3.85
CA ALA A 176 10.97 -21.50 2.79
C ALA A 176 9.47 -21.20 2.66
N VAL A 177 8.63 -22.24 2.66
CA VAL A 177 7.18 -22.09 2.61
C VAL A 177 6.66 -21.29 3.81
N CYS A 178 7.12 -21.54 5.03
CA CYS A 178 6.73 -20.77 6.20
C CYS A 178 7.10 -19.29 6.08
N ILE A 179 8.33 -18.98 5.68
CA ILE A 179 8.82 -17.60 5.50
C ILE A 179 7.99 -16.86 4.46
N TYR A 180 7.69 -17.49 3.31
CA TYR A 180 6.90 -16.85 2.26
C TYR A 180 5.43 -16.69 2.59
N ILE A 181 4.86 -17.57 3.42
CA ILE A 181 3.51 -17.37 3.95
C ILE A 181 3.49 -16.15 4.87
N VAL A 182 4.47 -16.00 5.76
CA VAL A 182 4.60 -14.83 6.64
C VAL A 182 4.82 -13.53 5.85
N GLN A 183 5.66 -13.58 4.80
CA GLN A 183 5.84 -12.45 3.90
C GLN A 183 4.53 -12.08 3.18
N LEU A 184 3.81 -13.08 2.67
CA LEU A 184 2.50 -12.88 2.06
C LEU A 184 1.52 -12.26 3.06
N GLU A 185 1.54 -12.66 4.34
CA GLU A 185 0.67 -12.08 5.36
C GLU A 185 0.90 -10.57 5.53
N VAL A 186 2.15 -10.15 5.64
CA VAL A 186 2.52 -8.72 5.71
C VAL A 186 2.06 -7.99 4.46
N LEU A 187 2.32 -8.54 3.26
CA LEU A 187 1.87 -7.95 1.99
C LEU A 187 0.34 -7.82 1.90
N MET A 188 -0.39 -8.80 2.42
CA MET A 188 -1.86 -8.75 2.46
C MET A 188 -2.38 -7.65 3.39
N VAL A 189 -1.74 -7.42 4.54
CA VAL A 189 -2.11 -6.29 5.43
C VAL A 189 -1.91 -4.95 4.71
N ILE A 190 -0.79 -4.78 4.00
CA ILE A 190 -0.51 -3.58 3.23
C ILE A 190 -1.47 -3.44 2.03
N MET A 191 -1.84 -4.54 1.39
CA MET A 191 -2.88 -4.57 0.36
C MET A 191 -4.22 -4.06 0.91
N HIS A 192 -4.64 -4.44 2.11
CA HIS A 192 -5.87 -3.92 2.74
C HIS A 192 -5.82 -2.42 2.97
N PHE A 193 -4.68 -1.90 3.45
CA PHE A 193 -4.49 -0.46 3.61
C PHE A 193 -4.58 0.26 2.26
N HIS A 194 -3.88 -0.24 1.24
CA HIS A 194 -3.90 0.33 -0.10
C HIS A 194 -5.32 0.35 -0.68
N LEU A 195 -6.06 -0.76 -0.54
CA LEU A 195 -7.46 -0.83 -0.95
C LEU A 195 -8.30 0.21 -0.20
N ALA A 196 -8.15 0.33 1.11
CA ALA A 196 -8.87 1.33 1.90
C ALA A 196 -8.64 2.76 1.38
N VAL A 197 -7.39 3.14 1.12
CA VAL A 197 -7.03 4.45 0.54
C VAL A 197 -7.68 4.65 -0.84
N ILE A 198 -7.60 3.64 -1.71
CA ILE A 198 -8.15 3.70 -3.06
C ILE A 198 -9.70 3.75 -3.06
N TYR A 199 -10.36 3.12 -2.09
CA TYR A 199 -11.82 3.28 -1.88
C TYR A 199 -12.18 4.69 -1.42
N ILE A 200 -11.43 5.29 -0.49
CA ILE A 200 -11.62 6.68 -0.06
C ILE A 200 -11.44 7.62 -1.25
N TYR A 201 -10.38 7.44 -2.05
CA TYR A 201 -10.18 8.15 -3.30
C TYR A 201 -11.41 8.04 -4.22
N ARG A 202 -11.94 6.82 -4.44
CA ARG A 202 -13.11 6.60 -5.30
C ARG A 202 -14.33 7.37 -4.79
N PHE A 203 -14.57 7.40 -3.49
CA PHE A 203 -15.70 8.14 -2.91
C PHE A 203 -15.54 9.65 -3.10
N VAL A 204 -14.35 10.20 -2.85
CA VAL A 204 -14.09 11.63 -3.08
C VAL A 204 -14.18 11.98 -4.57
N TRP A 205 -13.72 11.09 -5.45
CA TRP A 205 -13.87 11.24 -6.89
C TRP A 205 -15.35 11.32 -7.32
N ILE A 206 -16.23 10.52 -6.71
CA ILE A 206 -17.68 10.61 -6.95
C ILE A 206 -18.23 11.96 -6.48
N ILE A 207 -17.83 12.44 -5.29
CA ILE A 207 -18.24 13.76 -4.79
C ILE A 207 -17.82 14.86 -5.77
N ASN A 208 -16.57 14.82 -6.24
CA ASN A 208 -16.04 15.79 -7.21
C ASN A 208 -16.82 15.75 -8.53
N GLY A 209 -17.15 14.56 -9.04
CA GLY A 209 -17.98 14.42 -10.23
C GLY A 209 -19.37 15.06 -10.05
N GLN A 210 -19.98 14.87 -8.89
CA GLN A 210 -21.27 15.46 -8.54
C GLN A 210 -21.21 16.99 -8.43
N LEU A 211 -20.19 17.52 -7.77
CA LEU A 211 -19.95 18.97 -7.68
C LEU A 211 -19.74 19.59 -9.06
N LEU A 212 -18.96 18.93 -9.93
CA LEU A 212 -18.69 19.42 -11.28
C LEU A 212 -19.91 19.39 -12.19
N ASP A 213 -20.76 18.36 -12.08
CA ASP A 213 -22.05 18.30 -12.78
C ASP A 213 -22.95 19.47 -12.35
N MET A 214 -23.03 19.74 -11.05
CA MET A 214 -23.80 20.86 -10.51
C MET A 214 -23.27 22.23 -10.95
N ALA A 215 -21.95 22.44 -10.91
CA ALA A 215 -21.34 23.67 -11.41
C ALA A 215 -21.64 23.87 -12.90
N SER A 216 -21.61 22.80 -13.69
CA SER A 216 -21.92 22.84 -15.12
C SER A 216 -23.38 23.16 -15.41
N LYS A 217 -24.31 22.66 -14.59
CA LYS A 217 -25.75 22.98 -14.66
C LYS A 217 -26.03 24.44 -14.38
N LEU A 218 -25.45 24.97 -13.30
CA LEU A 218 -25.57 26.39 -12.95
C LEU A 218 -25.04 27.29 -14.05
N LYS A 219 -23.90 26.94 -14.68
CA LYS A 219 -23.37 27.68 -15.84
C LYS A 219 -24.29 27.67 -17.06
N ARG A 220 -25.20 26.70 -17.17
CA ARG A 220 -26.24 26.64 -18.22
C ARG A 220 -27.54 27.35 -17.81
N GLY A 221 -27.57 27.99 -16.64
CA GLY A 221 -28.77 28.63 -16.09
C GLY A 221 -29.79 27.64 -15.50
N GLU A 222 -29.39 26.38 -15.30
CA GLU A 222 -30.25 25.39 -14.64
C GLU A 222 -30.22 25.56 -13.11
N ILE A 223 -31.36 25.31 -12.46
CA ILE A 223 -31.50 25.38 -11.01
C ILE A 223 -30.84 24.14 -10.37
N VAL A 224 -30.03 24.35 -9.33
CA VAL A 224 -29.43 23.28 -8.53
C VAL A 224 -29.97 23.34 -7.11
N ASP A 225 -30.36 22.18 -6.60
CA ASP A 225 -30.86 22.00 -5.24
C ASP A 225 -29.75 22.20 -4.17
N PRO A 226 -29.89 23.18 -3.26
CA PRO A 226 -28.94 23.41 -2.17
C PRO A 226 -28.77 22.23 -1.22
N GLU A 227 -29.81 21.40 -1.01
CA GLU A 227 -29.73 20.26 -0.10
C GLU A 227 -28.72 19.21 -0.58
N ARG A 228 -28.53 19.12 -1.90
CA ARG A 228 -27.55 18.22 -2.50
C ARG A 228 -26.12 18.62 -2.14
N ILE A 229 -25.81 19.91 -2.11
CA ILE A 229 -24.48 20.41 -1.69
C ILE A 229 -24.25 20.11 -0.21
N GLN A 230 -25.25 20.36 0.64
CA GLN A 230 -25.17 20.04 2.07
C GLN A 230 -24.93 18.54 2.31
N LYS A 231 -25.61 17.68 1.54
CA LYS A 231 -25.42 16.23 1.60
C LYS A 231 -24.00 15.82 1.18
N LEU A 232 -23.45 16.41 0.12
CA LEU A 232 -22.07 16.13 -0.31
C LEU A 232 -21.04 16.60 0.72
N LEU A 233 -21.24 17.76 1.35
CA LEU A 233 -20.43 18.24 2.45
C LEU A 233 -20.44 17.24 3.62
N TRP A 234 -21.63 16.78 4.03
CA TRP A 234 -21.75 15.78 5.09
C TRP A 234 -21.05 14.46 4.73
N LEU A 235 -21.23 13.96 3.50
CA LEU A 235 -20.56 12.76 3.02
C LEU A 235 -19.03 12.93 3.03
N TYR A 236 -18.53 14.08 2.56
CA TYR A 236 -17.11 14.38 2.56
C TYR A 236 -16.55 14.42 3.97
N GLY A 237 -17.24 15.06 4.92
CA GLY A 237 -16.85 15.08 6.33
C GLY A 237 -16.75 13.68 6.94
N ARG A 238 -17.74 12.80 6.68
CA ARG A 238 -17.68 11.40 7.12
C ARG A 238 -16.52 10.63 6.50
N LEU A 239 -16.22 10.86 5.22
CA LEU A 239 -15.07 10.24 4.57
C LEU A 239 -13.74 10.67 5.20
N LEU A 240 -13.59 11.94 5.58
CA LEU A 240 -12.39 12.41 6.29
C LEU A 240 -12.22 11.73 7.65
N ASP A 241 -13.31 11.54 8.39
CA ASP A 241 -13.29 10.85 9.69
C ASP A 241 -12.97 9.35 9.54
N ILE A 242 -13.51 8.70 8.50
CA ILE A 242 -13.16 7.31 8.19
C ILE A 242 -11.69 7.20 7.77
N ASN A 243 -11.21 8.12 6.92
CA ASN A 243 -9.82 8.13 6.48
C ASN A 243 -8.85 8.29 7.64
N SER A 244 -9.12 9.20 8.59
CA SER A 244 -8.26 9.38 9.76
C SER A 244 -8.25 8.14 10.65
N ARG A 245 -9.40 7.49 10.85
CA ARG A 245 -9.49 6.23 11.62
C ARG A 245 -8.76 5.08 10.94
N LEU A 246 -8.91 4.93 9.62
CA LEU A 246 -8.20 3.89 8.85
C LEU A 246 -6.69 4.14 8.84
N ALA A 247 -6.25 5.38 8.63
CA ALA A 247 -4.84 5.75 8.71
C ALA A 247 -4.27 5.42 10.10
N ALA A 248 -4.98 5.72 11.18
CA ALA A 248 -4.55 5.39 12.55
C ALA A 248 -4.56 3.89 12.88
N ILE A 249 -5.35 3.07 12.17
CA ILE A 249 -5.35 1.61 12.38
C ILE A 249 -4.09 0.97 11.77
N TYR A 250 -3.68 1.44 10.60
CA TYR A 250 -2.60 0.88 9.79
C TYR A 250 -1.28 1.66 9.90
N ASP A 251 -1.25 2.75 10.68
CA ASP A 251 -0.15 3.71 10.74
C ASP A 251 1.22 3.05 10.92
N ILE A 252 1.37 2.28 12.00
CA ILE A 252 2.59 1.59 12.39
C ILE A 252 2.93 0.51 11.37
N GLN A 253 1.95 -0.30 10.96
CA GLN A 253 2.16 -1.42 10.03
C GLN A 253 2.74 -0.92 8.70
N VAL A 254 2.15 0.14 8.15
CA VAL A 254 2.62 0.75 6.90
C VAL A 254 3.97 1.44 7.09
N THR A 255 4.21 2.13 8.22
CA THR A 255 5.52 2.75 8.46
C THR A 255 6.65 1.72 8.53
N PHE A 256 6.46 0.64 9.28
CA PHE A 256 7.46 -0.42 9.38
C PHE A 256 7.66 -1.17 8.05
N PHE A 257 6.60 -1.40 7.29
CA PHE A 257 6.70 -1.95 5.94
C PHE A 257 7.50 -1.04 5.00
N MET A 258 7.20 0.26 4.98
CA MET A 258 7.96 1.23 4.18
C MET A 258 9.44 1.26 4.60
N ALA A 259 9.72 1.25 5.91
CA ALA A 259 11.10 1.17 6.41
C ALA A 259 11.80 -0.12 5.94
N THR A 260 11.11 -1.26 5.97
CA THR A 260 11.61 -2.54 5.48
C THR A 260 11.93 -2.50 3.99
N LEU A 261 11.05 -1.93 3.15
CA LEU A 261 11.29 -1.75 1.72
C LEU A 261 12.49 -0.83 1.44
N LEU A 262 12.60 0.29 2.16
CA LEU A 262 13.74 1.21 2.02
C LEU A 262 15.04 0.52 2.40
N SER A 263 15.08 -0.22 3.52
CA SER A 263 16.28 -0.94 3.93
C SER A 263 16.64 -2.09 2.98
N ALA A 264 15.65 -2.85 2.50
CA ALA A 264 15.86 -3.90 1.51
C ALA A 264 16.44 -3.33 0.20
N ASN A 265 15.95 -2.18 -0.27
CA ASN A 265 16.49 -1.52 -1.45
C ASN A 265 17.94 -1.06 -1.26
N ILE A 266 18.31 -0.55 -0.07
CA ILE A 266 19.69 -0.20 0.26
C ILE A 266 20.59 -1.44 0.21
N ILE A 267 20.19 -2.55 0.85
CA ILE A 267 20.99 -3.79 0.87
C ILE A 267 21.14 -4.36 -0.53
N VAL A 268 20.03 -4.58 -1.23
CA VAL A 268 20.05 -5.20 -2.56
C VAL A 268 20.82 -4.32 -3.54
N GLY A 269 20.70 -2.99 -3.43
CA GLY A 269 21.49 -2.04 -4.21
C GLY A 269 22.99 -2.15 -3.91
N HIS A 270 23.37 -2.23 -2.64
CA HIS A 270 24.77 -2.37 -2.23
C HIS A 270 25.37 -3.71 -2.70
N VAL A 271 24.66 -4.83 -2.50
CA VAL A 271 25.07 -6.16 -2.95
C VAL A 271 25.20 -6.19 -4.48
N LEU A 272 24.26 -5.58 -5.21
CA LEU A 272 24.34 -5.47 -6.67
C LEU A 272 25.62 -4.75 -7.12
N VAL A 273 26.01 -3.65 -6.46
CA VAL A 273 27.25 -2.94 -6.78
C VAL A 273 28.50 -3.79 -6.49
N ILE A 274 28.54 -4.47 -5.34
CA ILE A 274 29.66 -5.36 -4.97
C ILE A 274 29.81 -6.48 -6.02
N CYS A 275 28.69 -7.13 -6.37
CA CYS A 275 28.72 -8.20 -7.36
C CYS A 275 29.09 -7.65 -8.74
N TRP A 276 28.60 -6.47 -9.13
CA TRP A 276 28.95 -5.80 -10.39
C TRP A 276 30.46 -5.53 -10.52
N ILE A 277 31.10 -5.09 -9.45
CA ILE A 277 32.56 -4.88 -9.43
C ILE A 277 33.31 -6.22 -9.56
N ASN A 278 32.76 -7.30 -9.00
CA ASN A 278 33.36 -8.65 -9.02
C ASN A 278 32.78 -9.54 -10.15
N ILE A 279 32.41 -8.96 -11.30
CA ILE A 279 31.68 -9.64 -12.40
C ILE A 279 32.39 -10.89 -12.97
N LYS A 280 33.71 -11.02 -12.80
CA LYS A 280 34.49 -12.17 -13.27
C LYS A 280 34.30 -13.44 -12.43
N ARG A 281 33.79 -13.30 -11.20
CA ARG A 281 33.68 -14.38 -10.21
C ARG A 281 32.26 -14.95 -10.12
N PHE A 282 31.26 -14.10 -10.34
CA PHE A 282 29.85 -14.48 -10.31
C PHE A 282 29.31 -14.75 -11.71
N SER A 283 28.34 -15.65 -11.82
CA SER A 283 27.62 -15.86 -13.08
C SER A 283 26.87 -14.58 -13.47
N LEU A 284 27.31 -13.94 -14.55
CA LEU A 284 26.78 -12.68 -15.07
C LEU A 284 25.25 -12.76 -15.31
N VAL A 285 24.76 -13.93 -15.73
CA VAL A 285 23.33 -14.19 -15.95
C VAL A 285 22.54 -14.15 -14.65
N VAL A 286 23.03 -14.81 -13.59
CA VAL A 286 22.40 -14.82 -12.27
C VAL A 286 22.34 -13.41 -11.68
N MET A 287 23.42 -12.64 -11.87
CA MET A 287 23.54 -11.29 -11.32
C MET A 287 22.61 -10.28 -11.99
N ILE A 288 22.49 -10.30 -13.32
CA ILE A 288 21.58 -9.41 -14.07
C ILE A 288 20.12 -9.83 -13.89
N LEU A 289 19.85 -11.13 -13.71
CA LEU A 289 18.48 -11.63 -13.62
C LEU A 289 17.91 -11.52 -12.20
N LEU A 290 18.68 -11.81 -11.13
CA LEU A 290 18.11 -11.95 -9.78
C LEU A 290 17.95 -10.63 -9.02
N PHE A 291 18.98 -9.79 -8.96
CA PHE A 291 18.97 -8.59 -8.11
C PHE A 291 18.25 -7.39 -8.74
N PRO A 292 18.42 -7.07 -10.05
CA PRO A 292 17.72 -5.95 -10.66
C PRO A 292 16.21 -6.10 -10.65
N GLN A 293 15.68 -7.31 -10.88
CA GLN A 293 14.23 -7.53 -10.84
C GLN A 293 13.65 -7.32 -9.43
N ALA A 294 14.37 -7.74 -8.39
CA ALA A 294 13.97 -7.49 -7.00
C ALA A 294 13.92 -6.00 -6.67
N LEU A 295 14.94 -5.23 -7.08
CA LEU A 295 14.96 -3.78 -6.91
C LEU A 295 13.79 -3.11 -7.65
N ILE A 296 13.55 -3.48 -8.91
CA ILE A 296 12.48 -2.90 -9.72
C ILE A 296 11.11 -3.15 -9.05
N ILE A 297 10.87 -4.37 -8.56
CA ILE A 297 9.62 -4.73 -7.91
C ILE A 297 9.45 -3.97 -6.59
N ASN A 298 10.47 -3.92 -5.74
CA ASN A 298 10.42 -3.19 -4.47
C ASN A 298 10.23 -1.68 -4.67
N PHE A 299 10.92 -1.07 -5.65
CA PHE A 299 10.70 0.34 -6.00
C PHE A 299 9.30 0.57 -6.55
N TRP A 300 8.78 -0.34 -7.36
CA TRP A 300 7.40 -0.27 -7.83
C TRP A 300 6.44 -0.34 -6.64
N ASP A 301 6.63 -1.23 -5.67
CA ASP A 301 5.73 -1.33 -4.54
C ASP A 301 5.72 -0.08 -3.66
N LEU A 302 6.92 0.41 -3.34
CA LEU A 302 7.13 1.65 -2.61
C LEU A 302 6.43 2.82 -3.33
N TRP A 303 6.67 2.95 -4.63
CA TRP A 303 6.09 4.02 -5.44
C TRP A 303 4.57 3.93 -5.52
N LEU A 304 4.02 2.72 -5.64
CA LEU A 304 2.57 2.52 -5.72
C LEU A 304 1.88 2.88 -4.40
N GLY A 305 2.53 2.59 -3.26
CA GLY A 305 2.10 3.07 -1.95
C GLY A 305 2.00 4.61 -1.91
N ILE A 306 3.09 5.30 -2.27
CA ILE A 306 3.16 6.76 -2.32
C ILE A 306 2.11 7.34 -3.27
N ALA A 307 2.05 6.83 -4.50
CA ALA A 307 1.16 7.31 -5.55
C ALA A 307 -0.31 7.12 -5.20
N SER A 308 -0.66 6.09 -4.42
CA SER A 308 -2.05 5.89 -3.95
C SER A 308 -2.47 6.90 -2.90
N CYS A 309 -1.57 7.22 -1.96
CA CYS A 309 -1.81 8.25 -0.95
C CYS A 309 -1.92 9.64 -1.59
N ASP A 310 -1.00 9.98 -2.50
CA ASP A 310 -1.03 11.23 -3.26
C ASP A 310 -2.30 11.34 -4.13
N LEU A 311 -2.72 10.25 -4.76
CA LEU A 311 -3.94 10.24 -5.57
C LEU A 311 -5.18 10.58 -4.73
N ALA A 312 -5.27 10.04 -3.51
CA ALA A 312 -6.34 10.37 -2.58
C ALA A 312 -6.27 11.85 -2.17
N GLU A 313 -5.11 12.31 -1.69
CA GLU A 313 -4.91 13.70 -1.23
C GLU A 313 -5.16 14.72 -2.35
N SER A 314 -4.54 14.55 -3.52
CA SER A 314 -4.72 15.43 -4.68
C SER A 314 -6.17 15.49 -5.16
N THR A 315 -6.92 14.41 -5.00
CA THR A 315 -8.36 14.37 -5.30
C THR A 315 -9.18 15.16 -4.27
N GLY A 316 -8.79 15.14 -2.99
CA GLY A 316 -9.35 16.05 -1.98
C GLY A 316 -9.04 17.52 -2.26
N GLN A 317 -7.82 17.83 -2.72
CA GLN A 317 -7.46 19.20 -3.12
C GLN A 317 -8.26 19.69 -4.34
N LYS A 318 -8.54 18.80 -5.30
CA LYS A 318 -9.43 19.08 -6.44
C LYS A 318 -10.84 19.46 -6.00
N THR A 319 -11.35 18.94 -4.90
CA THR A 319 -12.66 19.34 -4.35
C THR A 319 -12.72 20.84 -4.11
N SER A 320 -11.70 21.41 -3.45
CA SER A 320 -11.60 22.85 -3.22
C SER A 320 -11.51 23.66 -4.51
N MET A 321 -10.80 23.15 -5.53
CA MET A 321 -10.72 23.82 -6.83
C MET A 321 -12.07 23.82 -7.56
N ILE A 322 -12.83 22.73 -7.48
CA ILE A 322 -14.16 22.63 -8.07
C ILE A 322 -15.13 23.59 -7.37
N LEU A 323 -15.06 23.71 -6.05
CA LEU A 323 -15.92 24.63 -5.30
C LEU A 323 -15.67 26.10 -5.69
N LYS A 324 -14.43 26.48 -6.04
CA LYS A 324 -14.15 27.83 -6.55
C LYS A 324 -14.89 28.16 -7.85
N LEU A 325 -15.21 27.17 -8.69
CA LEU A 325 -15.94 27.38 -9.94
C LEU A 325 -17.36 27.92 -9.73
N PHE A 326 -17.93 27.75 -8.53
CA PHE A 326 -19.24 28.27 -8.18
C PHE A 326 -19.20 29.77 -7.86
N ASN A 327 -18.06 30.30 -7.41
CA ASN A 327 -17.90 31.73 -7.11
C ASN A 327 -17.94 32.59 -8.39
N ASP A 328 -17.60 31.99 -9.53
CA ASP A 328 -17.59 32.66 -10.84
C ASP A 328 -18.99 32.74 -11.48
N ILE A 329 -20.04 32.25 -10.81
CA ILE A 329 -21.40 32.16 -11.36
C ILE A 329 -22.25 33.31 -10.81
N GLU A 330 -22.57 34.28 -11.68
CA GLU A 330 -23.46 35.39 -11.35
C GLU A 330 -24.92 34.93 -11.18
N GLY A 331 -25.63 35.51 -10.20
CA GLY A 331 -27.05 35.24 -9.98
C GLY A 331 -27.37 33.91 -9.28
N MET A 332 -26.39 33.31 -8.59
CA MET A 332 -26.60 32.10 -7.79
C MET A 332 -27.61 32.35 -6.65
N ASP A 333 -28.45 31.36 -6.36
CA ASP A 333 -29.36 31.41 -5.21
C ASP A 333 -28.57 31.60 -3.90
N LYS A 334 -29.08 32.45 -3.00
CA LYS A 334 -28.38 32.84 -1.77
C LYS A 334 -28.16 31.67 -0.81
N GLU A 335 -29.11 30.73 -0.73
CA GLU A 335 -28.95 29.55 0.12
C GLU A 335 -27.89 28.62 -0.50
N LEU A 336 -27.91 28.45 -1.82
CA LEU A 336 -26.90 27.68 -2.53
C LEU A 336 -25.49 28.26 -2.34
N GLU A 337 -25.33 29.57 -2.50
CA GLU A 337 -24.07 30.29 -2.29
C GLU A 337 -23.54 30.08 -0.86
N LYS A 338 -24.41 30.19 0.13
CA LYS A 338 -24.08 29.94 1.53
C LYS A 338 -23.56 28.51 1.74
N ARG A 339 -24.25 27.50 1.20
CA ARG A 339 -23.84 26.08 1.33
C ARG A 339 -22.52 25.78 0.64
N VAL A 340 -22.28 26.36 -0.52
CA VAL A 340 -20.98 26.25 -1.22
C VAL A 340 -19.87 26.89 -0.41
N THR A 341 -20.14 28.06 0.19
CA THR A 341 -19.17 28.77 1.04
C THR A 341 -18.86 27.95 2.29
N GLU A 342 -19.86 27.38 2.96
CA GLU A 342 -19.70 26.46 4.09
C GLU A 342 -18.81 25.26 3.71
N PHE A 343 -19.05 24.65 2.54
CA PHE A 343 -18.23 23.54 2.07
C PHE A 343 -16.79 23.98 1.76
N THR A 344 -16.62 25.13 1.10
CA THR A 344 -15.29 25.67 0.79
C THR A 344 -14.49 25.93 2.06
N PHE A 345 -15.14 26.50 3.08
CA PHE A 345 -14.54 26.74 4.39
C PHE A 345 -14.22 25.43 5.10
N PHE A 346 -15.09 24.43 5.02
CA PHE A 346 -14.81 23.11 5.57
C PHE A 346 -13.55 22.48 4.94
N CYS A 347 -13.41 22.53 3.61
CA CYS A 347 -12.24 21.99 2.91
C CYS A 347 -10.96 22.78 3.18
N SER A 348 -11.04 24.07 3.50
CA SER A 348 -9.86 24.86 3.88
C SER A 348 -9.33 24.46 5.26
N HIS A 349 -10.23 24.12 6.19
CA HIS A 349 -9.92 23.70 7.56
C HIS A 349 -9.54 22.23 7.66
N ARG A 350 -10.29 21.34 6.99
CA ARG A 350 -10.09 19.89 7.03
C ARG A 350 -9.71 19.38 5.65
N ARG A 351 -8.40 19.12 5.48
CA ARG A 351 -7.85 18.52 4.27
C ARG A 351 -7.78 17.00 4.42
N LEU A 352 -8.04 16.30 3.32
CA LEU A 352 -7.76 14.88 3.23
C LEU A 352 -6.25 14.70 3.21
N ARG A 353 -5.69 14.15 4.28
CA ARG A 353 -4.27 13.81 4.40
C ARG A 353 -4.13 12.42 4.98
N ILE A 354 -3.12 11.70 4.52
CA ILE A 354 -2.75 10.40 5.06
C ILE A 354 -1.42 10.60 5.78
N ARG A 355 -1.54 10.72 7.11
CA ARG A 355 -0.40 10.90 8.01
C ARG A 355 -0.04 9.57 8.62
N HIS A 356 1.23 9.22 8.50
CA HIS A 356 1.79 8.09 9.23
C HIS A 356 2.45 8.59 10.51
N LEU A 357 2.09 7.98 11.63
CA LEU A 357 2.55 8.33 12.99
C LEU A 357 2.32 9.79 13.40
N GLY A 358 1.52 10.55 12.64
CA GLY A 358 1.41 12.01 12.82
C GLY A 358 2.68 12.79 12.47
N LEU A 359 3.71 12.12 11.95
CA LEU A 359 5.04 12.68 11.71
C LEU A 359 5.24 13.11 10.24
N PHE A 360 4.76 12.31 9.29
CA PHE A 360 5.00 12.56 7.86
C PHE A 360 3.72 12.35 7.04
N ASP A 361 3.44 13.29 6.13
CA ASP A 361 2.43 13.16 5.07
C ASP A 361 3.06 12.31 3.94
N ILE A 362 2.44 11.20 3.54
CA ILE A 362 2.92 10.42 2.38
C ILE A 362 2.36 11.02 1.10
N ASN A 363 3.19 11.80 0.41
CA ASN A 363 2.91 12.40 -0.88
C ASN A 363 4.12 12.26 -1.82
N TYR A 364 4.02 12.76 -3.06
CA TYR A 364 5.15 12.67 -4.00
C TYR A 364 6.42 13.37 -3.52
N GLU A 365 6.31 14.46 -2.77
CA GLU A 365 7.46 15.18 -2.22
C GLU A 365 8.24 14.28 -1.25
N MET A 366 7.56 13.70 -0.26
CA MET A 366 8.18 12.76 0.67
C MET A 366 8.69 11.51 -0.05
N GLY A 367 7.94 11.01 -1.04
CA GLY A 367 8.37 9.87 -1.86
C GLY A 367 9.66 10.12 -2.61
N PHE A 368 9.83 11.32 -3.19
CA PHE A 368 11.07 11.73 -3.85
C PHE A 368 12.25 11.79 -2.87
N HIS A 369 12.04 12.33 -1.67
CA HIS A 369 13.06 12.34 -0.61
C HIS A 369 13.46 10.92 -0.22
N MET A 370 12.50 10.01 -0.03
CA MET A 370 12.78 8.60 0.29
C MET A 370 13.63 7.89 -0.78
N ILE A 371 13.37 8.15 -2.07
CA ILE A 371 14.13 7.59 -3.18
C ILE A 371 15.56 8.16 -3.21
N ILE A 372 15.72 9.48 -3.06
CA ILE A 372 17.04 10.12 -2.98
C ILE A 372 17.83 9.55 -1.81
N THR A 373 17.20 9.46 -0.64
CA THR A 373 17.83 8.91 0.56
C THR A 373 18.31 7.48 0.32
N ASN A 374 17.53 6.64 -0.35
CA ASN A 374 17.97 5.29 -0.75
C ASN A 374 19.25 5.31 -1.59
N ILE A 375 19.26 6.12 -2.66
CA ILE A 375 20.41 6.23 -3.56
C ILE A 375 21.65 6.75 -2.81
N LEU A 376 21.47 7.77 -1.95
CA LEU A 376 22.54 8.32 -1.14
C LEU A 376 23.11 7.27 -0.18
N TYR A 377 22.28 6.50 0.52
CA TYR A 377 22.77 5.45 1.42
C TYR A 377 23.53 4.36 0.68
N VAL A 378 23.04 3.91 -0.49
CA VAL A 378 23.79 2.96 -1.33
C VAL A 378 25.14 3.56 -1.72
N HIS A 379 25.17 4.83 -2.13
CA HIS A 379 26.42 5.51 -2.49
C HIS A 379 27.39 5.60 -1.31
N PHE A 380 26.90 5.95 -0.11
CA PHE A 380 27.71 6.00 1.11
C PHE A 380 28.29 4.64 1.48
N LEU A 381 27.50 3.56 1.41
CA LEU A 381 27.99 2.21 1.69
C LEU A 381 29.09 1.79 0.72
N VAL A 382 28.89 2.06 -0.58
CA VAL A 382 29.89 1.76 -1.63
C VAL A 382 31.18 2.56 -1.42
N GLN A 383 31.07 3.86 -1.10
CA GLN A 383 32.24 4.71 -0.81
C GLN A 383 33.00 4.22 0.43
N PHE A 384 32.26 3.88 1.49
CA PHE A 384 32.84 3.36 2.73
C PHE A 384 33.59 2.05 2.48
N ASP A 385 33.01 1.14 1.71
CA ASP A 385 33.65 -0.13 1.34
C ASP A 385 34.92 0.09 0.52
N TYR A 386 34.87 0.98 -0.48
CA TYR A 386 36.03 1.32 -1.30
C TYR A 386 37.17 1.95 -0.48
N MET A 387 36.84 2.86 0.45
CA MET A 387 37.84 3.48 1.33
C MET A 387 38.51 2.44 2.23
N ASN A 388 37.75 1.53 2.84
CA ASN A 388 38.29 0.53 3.75
C ASN A 388 39.09 -0.58 3.04
N LEU A 389 38.75 -0.90 1.79
CA LEU A 389 39.55 -1.81 0.97
C LEU A 389 40.93 -1.24 0.66
N LYS A 390 41.04 0.08 0.47
CA LYS A 390 42.31 0.77 0.22
C LYS A 390 43.24 0.75 1.44
N PHE A 391 42.69 0.84 2.65
CA PHE A 391 43.45 0.77 3.91
C PHE A 391 43.92 -0.63 4.33
N LYS A 392 43.45 -1.71 3.67
CA LYS A 392 43.95 -3.08 3.88
C LYS A 392 45.11 -3.47 2.96
N SER A 393 45.44 -2.62 1.98
CA SER A 393 46.48 -2.86 0.97
C SER A 393 47.78 -2.06 1.19
N ASP A 394 47.81 -1.23 2.22
CA ASP A 394 49.02 -0.61 2.81
C ASP A 394 49.33 -1.31 4.14
#